data_AF-A0A533YKS8-F1
#
_entry.id   AF-A0A533YKS8-F1
#
_cell.length_a   1.000
_cell.length_b   1.000
_cell.length_c   1.000
_cell.angle_alpha   90.00
_cell.angle_beta   90.00
_cell.angle_gamma   90.00
#
_symmetry.space_group_name_H-M   'P 1'
#
loop_
_entity.id
_entity.type
_entity.pdbx_description
1 polymer ?
#
loop_
_entity_poly.entity_id
_entity_poly.type
_entity_poly.pdbx_seq_one_letter_code
_entity_poly.pdbx_strand_id
1 'polypeptide(L)' 'MKEEAEAKAGAKGKLDKSYVEKFKRAVVLLEKLNSLKPNQTEFLEALATAYANAGMYKQAEAKIKEADALRKK' A
#
# COMPACT_ATOMS: atom_id res chain seq x y z
N MET A 1 -25.43 -5.59 -15.29
CA MET A 1 -24.32 -4.63 -15.07
C MET A 1 -24.38 -4.17 -13.62
N LYS A 2 -23.31 -4.41 -12.87
CA LYS A 2 -22.86 -3.67 -11.66
C LYS A 2 -23.49 -3.87 -10.26
N GLU A 3 -24.40 -4.82 -10.01
CA GLU A 3 -25.02 -4.91 -8.66
C GLU A 3 -24.88 -6.25 -7.90
N GLU A 4 -24.01 -7.17 -8.34
CA GLU A 4 -23.88 -8.49 -7.69
C GLU A 4 -22.49 -8.80 -7.10
N ALA A 5 -21.59 -7.82 -7.00
CA ALA A 5 -20.26 -8.05 -6.42
C ALA A 5 -20.15 -7.76 -4.91
N GLU A 6 -21.19 -7.20 -4.27
CA GLU A 6 -21.13 -6.86 -2.83
C GLU A 6 -21.76 -7.92 -1.91
N ALA A 7 -22.34 -8.99 -2.46
CA ALA A 7 -23.16 -9.93 -1.69
C ALA A 7 -22.44 -11.20 -1.15
N LYS A 8 -21.09 -11.24 -1.08
CA LYS A 8 -20.36 -12.36 -0.44
C LYS A 8 -19.18 -11.92 0.43
N ALA A 9 -19.46 -11.08 1.42
CA ALA A 9 -18.60 -10.94 2.60
C ALA A 9 -19.43 -11.22 3.86
N GLY A 10 -19.90 -12.46 3.96
CA GLY A 10 -20.48 -13.00 5.19
C GLY A 10 -19.46 -12.96 6.33
N ALA A 11 -19.95 -12.59 7.51
CA ALA A 11 -19.23 -12.45 8.78
C ALA A 11 -18.27 -11.25 8.88
N LYS A 12 -18.80 -10.02 8.86
CA LYS A 12 -18.13 -8.86 9.50
C LYS A 12 -18.15 -9.03 11.02
N GLY A 13 -17.33 -9.94 11.54
CA GLY A 13 -16.65 -9.64 12.80
C GLY A 13 -16.00 -8.27 12.61
N LYS A 14 -16.17 -7.34 13.55
CA LYS A 14 -15.55 -6.00 13.46
C LYS A 14 -14.06 -6.19 13.16
N LEU A 15 -13.65 -5.94 11.92
CA LEU A 15 -12.25 -5.96 11.52
C LEU A 15 -11.55 -4.91 12.37
N ASP A 16 -10.73 -5.35 13.32
CA ASP A 16 -9.95 -4.46 14.15
C ASP A 16 -8.97 -3.71 13.23
N LYS A 17 -9.23 -2.43 12.99
CA LYS A 17 -8.38 -1.55 12.17
C LYS A 17 -7.18 -1.02 12.94
N SER A 18 -6.87 -1.54 14.14
CA SER A 18 -5.68 -1.16 14.91
C SER A 18 -4.37 -1.34 14.13
N TYR A 19 -4.35 -2.25 13.14
CA TYR A 19 -3.20 -2.41 12.24
C TYR A 19 -2.95 -1.20 11.34
N VAL A 20 -3.99 -0.43 10.99
CA VAL A 20 -3.87 0.74 10.07
C VAL A 20 -2.89 1.76 10.64
N GLU A 21 -2.95 2.04 11.94
CA GLU A 21 -2.02 2.97 12.59
C GLU A 21 -0.57 2.46 12.58
N LYS A 22 -0.36 1.13 12.68
CA LYS A 22 0.97 0.53 12.54
C LYS A 22 1.52 0.75 11.12
N PHE A 23 0.68 0.59 10.10
CA PHE A 23 1.08 0.84 8.72
C PHE A 23 1.30 2.32 8.41
N LYS A 24 0.53 3.24 9.00
CA LYS A 24 0.83 4.68 8.88
C LYS A 24 2.21 5.03 9.45
N ARG A 25 2.60 4.43 10.58
CA ARG A 25 3.96 4.59 11.12
C ARG A 25 5.02 3.98 10.20
N ALA A 26 4.74 2.81 9.61
CA ALA A 26 5.63 2.18 8.65
C ALA A 26 5.83 3.03 7.39
N VAL A 27 4.77 3.68 6.89
CA VAL A 27 4.84 4.63 5.76
C VAL A 27 5.88 5.72 6.04
N VAL A 28 5.87 6.36 7.21
CA VAL A 28 6.83 7.43 7.55
C VAL A 28 8.28 6.94 7.49
N LEU A 29 8.55 5.73 7.99
CA LEU A 29 9.89 5.14 7.96
C LEU A 29 10.31 4.78 6.53
N LEU A 30 9.39 4.22 5.74
CA LEU A 30 9.65 3.80 4.36
C LEU A 30 9.80 5.01 3.41
N GLU A 31 9.07 6.10 3.64
CA GLU A 31 9.26 7.37 2.93
C GLU A 31 10.67 7.91 3.18
N LYS A 32 11.09 7.95 4.45
CA LYS A 32 12.46 8.35 4.81
C LYS A 32 13.50 7.44 4.17
N LEU A 33 13.28 6.13 4.18
CA LEU A 33 14.19 5.17 3.57
C LEU A 33 14.30 5.39 2.05
N ASN A 34 13.17 5.60 1.37
CA ASN A 34 13.13 5.90 -0.06
C ASN A 34 13.80 7.24 -0.39
N SER A 35 13.72 8.25 0.48
CA SER A 35 14.47 9.51 0.31
C SER A 35 15.98 9.33 0.47
N LEU A 36 16.43 8.43 1.34
CA LEU A 36 17.86 8.17 1.56
C LEU A 36 18.47 7.27 0.48
N LYS A 37 17.69 6.33 -0.04
CA LYS A 37 18.09 5.37 -1.06
C LYS A 37 17.01 5.30 -2.14
N PRO A 38 16.96 6.30 -3.03
CA PRO A 38 15.97 6.32 -4.10
C PRO A 38 16.21 5.21 -5.11
N ASN A 39 15.21 4.93 -5.94
CA ASN A 39 15.25 3.95 -7.03
C ASN A 39 15.48 2.50 -6.60
N GLN A 40 15.23 2.17 -5.33
CA GLN A 40 15.23 0.80 -4.86
C GLN A 40 13.83 0.20 -4.99
N THR A 41 13.66 -0.71 -5.95
CA THR A 41 12.37 -1.33 -6.27
C THR A 41 11.73 -2.00 -5.05
N GLU A 42 12.53 -2.68 -4.22
CA GLU A 42 12.09 -3.32 -2.97
C GLU A 42 11.50 -2.31 -1.96
N PHE A 43 12.07 -1.10 -1.88
CA PHE A 43 11.58 -0.05 -0.98
C PHE A 43 10.29 0.58 -1.49
N LEU A 44 10.18 0.76 -2.80
CA LEU A 44 8.97 1.24 -3.45
C LEU A 44 7.81 0.26 -3.26
N GLU A 45 8.08 -1.05 -3.38
CA GLU A 45 7.08 -2.09 -3.14
C GLU A 45 6.66 -2.19 -1.67
N ALA A 46 7.62 -2.16 -0.75
CA ALA A 46 7.32 -2.14 0.68
C ALA A 46 6.47 -0.91 1.06
N LEU A 47 6.80 0.26 0.49
CA LEU A 47 6.04 1.49 0.69
C LEU A 47 4.64 1.39 0.08
N ALA A 48 4.49 0.78 -1.10
CA ALA A 48 3.18 0.52 -1.71
C ALA A 48 2.31 -0.39 -0.84
N THR A 49 2.87 -1.49 -0.33
CA THR A 49 2.18 -2.40 0.61
C THR A 49 1.76 -1.67 1.88
N ALA A 50 2.62 -0.83 2.45
CA ALA A 50 2.29 -0.05 3.64
C ALA A 50 1.15 0.95 3.37
N TYR A 51 1.18 1.66 2.24
CA TYR A 51 0.09 2.54 1.83
C TYR A 51 -1.23 1.77 1.65
N ALA A 52 -1.21 0.61 0.98
CA ALA A 52 -2.41 -0.18 0.76
C ALA A 52 -3.06 -0.63 2.08
N ASN A 53 -2.26 -1.12 3.02
CA ASN A 53 -2.73 -1.52 4.35
C ASN A 53 -3.17 -0.34 5.23
N ALA A 54 -2.65 0.87 4.96
CA ALA A 54 -3.10 2.11 5.59
C ALA A 54 -4.38 2.71 4.94
N GLY A 55 -4.91 2.10 3.88
CA GLY A 55 -6.06 2.61 3.11
C GLY A 55 -5.71 3.73 2.11
N MET A 56 -4.42 3.97 1.87
CA MET A 56 -3.89 5.02 0.99
C MET A 56 -3.68 4.50 -0.45
N TYR A 57 -4.74 3.95 -1.05
CA TYR A 57 -4.64 3.17 -2.30
C TYR A 57 -4.03 3.93 -3.49
N LYS A 58 -4.33 5.23 -3.63
CA LYS A 58 -3.75 6.07 -4.70
C LYS A 58 -2.23 6.17 -4.60
N GLN A 59 -1.70 6.28 -3.37
CA GLN A 59 -0.26 6.36 -3.13
C GLN A 59 0.40 5.00 -3.33
N ALA A 60 -0.28 3.91 -2.95
CA ALA A 60 0.18 2.56 -3.24
C ALA A 60 0.35 2.34 -4.76
N GLU A 61 -0.66 2.68 -5.55
CA GLU A 61 -0.62 2.55 -7.01
C GLU A 61 0.51 3.37 -7.63
N ALA A 62 0.71 4.61 -7.16
CA ALA A 62 1.80 5.45 -7.65
C ALA A 62 3.18 4.81 -7.42
N LYS A 63 3.39 4.18 -6.26
CA LYS A 63 4.66 3.53 -5.91
C LYS A 63 4.92 2.24 -6.67
N ILE A 64 3.87 1.46 -6.95
CA ILE A 64 4.00 0.31 -7.86
C ILE A 64 4.39 0.75 -9.27
N LYS A 65 3.77 1.82 -9.79
CA LYS A 65 4.14 2.36 -11.12
C LYS A 65 5.59 2.84 -11.16
N GLU A 66 6.08 3.46 -10.09
CA GLU A 66 7.48 3.87 -9.95
C GLU A 66 8.42 2.64 -9.96
N ALA A 67 8.09 1.59 -9.19
CA ALA A 67 8.84 0.33 -9.17
C ALA A 67 8.89 -0.34 -10.55
N ASP A 68 7.75 -0.42 -11.24
CA ASP A 68 7.64 -1.03 -12.57
C ASP A 68 8.42 -0.24 -13.63
N ALA A 69 8.45 1.09 -13.53
CA ALA A 69 9.25 1.91 -14.43
C ALA A 69 10.75 1.66 -14.28
N LEU A 70 11.22 1.34 -13.06
CA LEU A 70 12.63 1.01 -12.81
C LEU A 70 13.01 -0.37 -13.34
N ARG A 71 12.09 -1.35 -13.30
CA ARG A 71 12.33 -2.70 -13.86
C ARG A 71 12.39 -2.75 -15.37
N LYS A 72 11.77 -1.76 -16.04
CA LYS A 72 11.71 -1.65 -17.50
C LYS A 72 12.88 -0.85 -18.10
N LYS A 73 13.76 -0.30 -17.26
CA LYS A 73 15.01 0.35 -17.66
C LYS A 73 16.15 -0.65 -17.68
#